data_AF-A0A8S0FX05-F1
#
_entry.id   AF-A0A8S0FX05-F1
#
_cell.length_a   1.000
_cell.length_b   1.000
_cell.length_c   1.000
_cell.angle_alpha   90.00
_cell.angle_beta   90.00
_cell.angle_gamma   90.00
#
_symmetry.space_group_name_H-M   'P 1'
#
loop_
_entity.id
_entity.type
_entity.pdbx_description
1 polymer ?
#
loop_
_entity_poly.entity_id
_entity_poly.type
_entity_poly.pdbx_seq_one_letter_code
_entity_poly.pdbx_strand_id
1 'polypeptide(L)'
;MTSLVRNLNRLLKSERERYDKYRTTLTDLTHSLKTPLAVLQSTLRSLRSEKMSVSDAEPVMLEQISRISQQIGYYLHRASMRGGTLLSRELHPVAPLLDNLTSALNKVYQRKGVNISLDISPEISFVGEQNDFVEVMGNVLDNACKYCLEFVEISASGKQTSISILWSRMMAPVFH
;
A
#
# COMPACT_ATOMS: atom_id res chain seq x y z
N MET A 1 18.81 41.87 10.92
CA MET A 1 18.95 40.67 11.79
C MET A 1 17.62 40.07 12.31
N THR A 2 16.45 40.67 12.05
CA THR A 2 15.14 40.16 12.53
C THR A 2 14.55 39.00 11.69
N SER A 3 15.02 38.83 10.45
CA SER A 3 14.56 37.77 9.53
C SER A 3 14.96 36.36 9.98
N LEU A 4 16.19 36.18 10.48
CA LEU A 4 16.72 34.87 10.89
C LEU A 4 16.01 34.32 12.14
N VAL A 5 15.82 35.17 13.15
CA VAL A 5 15.08 34.83 14.37
C VAL A 5 13.62 34.48 14.06
N ARG A 6 13.01 35.16 13.09
CA ARG A 6 11.63 34.87 12.64
C ARG A 6 11.53 33.54 11.92
N ASN A 7 12.51 33.20 11.07
CA ASN A 7 12.56 31.90 10.39
C ASN A 7 12.81 30.76 11.37
N LEU A 8 13.70 30.94 12.35
CA LEU A 8 13.95 29.96 13.41
C LEU A 8 12.70 29.73 14.28
N ASN A 9 12.00 30.79 14.66
CA ASN A 9 10.75 30.67 15.42
C ASN A 9 9.64 29.97 14.62
N ARG A 10 9.57 30.18 13.30
CA ARG A 10 8.65 29.43 12.43
C ARG A 10 9.00 27.95 12.37
N LEU A 11 10.29 27.63 12.28
CA LEU A 11 10.78 26.25 12.23
C LEU A 11 10.54 25.51 13.56
N LEU A 12 10.82 26.16 14.69
CA LEU A 12 10.52 25.60 16.02
C LEU A 12 9.03 25.38 16.24
N LYS A 13 8.19 26.31 15.77
CA LYS A 13 6.73 26.15 15.82
C LYS A 13 6.27 24.99 14.94
N SER A 14 6.81 24.86 13.72
CA SER A 14 6.48 23.73 12.85
C SER A 14 6.94 22.39 13.42
N GLU A 15 8.11 22.33 14.06
CA GLU A 15 8.60 21.10 14.70
C GLU A 15 7.70 20.68 15.87
N ARG A 16 7.29 21.63 16.72
CA ARG A 16 6.37 21.34 17.83
C ARG A 16 5.00 20.88 17.33
N GLU A 17 4.45 21.53 16.30
CA GLU A 17 3.20 21.11 15.67
C GLU A 17 3.29 19.72 14.99
N ARG A 18 4.46 19.36 14.43
CA ARG A 18 4.73 18.01 13.89
C ARG A 18 4.72 16.97 15.01
N TYR A 19 5.39 17.28 16.12
CA TYR A 19 5.49 16.36 17.27
C TYR A 19 4.14 16.06 17.92
N ASP A 20 3.31 17.09 18.13
CA ASP A 20 1.96 16.91 18.71
C ASP A 20 1.06 16.07 17.79
N LYS A 21 1.09 16.32 16.48
CA LYS A 21 0.32 15.55 15.49
C LYS A 21 0.80 14.10 15.35
N TYR A 22 2.11 13.86 15.47
CA TYR A 22 2.68 12.51 15.48
C TYR A 22 2.17 11.71 16.68
N ARG A 23 2.19 12.33 17.87
CA ARG A 23 1.66 11.72 19.09
C ARG A 23 0.16 11.39 19.01
N THR A 24 -0.65 12.26 18.41
CA THR A 24 -2.07 11.98 18.16
C THR A 24 -2.24 10.79 17.21
N THR A 25 -1.47 10.74 16.13
CA THR A 25 -1.55 9.66 15.12
C THR A 25 -1.19 8.30 15.71
N LEU A 26 -0.14 8.23 16.56
CA LEU A 26 0.21 7.01 17.28
C LEU A 26 -0.86 6.58 18.30
N THR A 27 -1.52 7.55 18.94
CA THR A 27 -2.63 7.29 19.87
C THR A 27 -3.80 6.65 19.11
N ASP A 28 -4.17 7.23 17.97
CA ASP A 28 -5.25 6.71 17.11
C ASP A 28 -4.94 5.31 16.57
N LEU A 29 -3.70 5.05 16.15
CA LEU A 29 -3.23 3.73 15.72
C LEU A 29 -3.37 2.72 16.88
N THR A 30 -2.90 3.08 18.07
CA THR A 30 -2.96 2.22 19.26
C THR A 30 -4.40 1.82 19.59
N HIS A 31 -5.33 2.78 19.52
CA HIS A 31 -6.75 2.49 19.73
C HIS A 31 -7.33 1.58 18.63
N SER A 32 -6.97 1.86 17.38
CA SER A 32 -7.46 1.11 16.22
C SER A 32 -7.01 -0.35 16.21
N LEU A 33 -5.80 -0.64 16.73
CA LEU A 33 -5.24 -1.99 16.85
C LEU A 33 -5.81 -2.79 18.03
N LYS A 34 -6.24 -2.12 19.10
CA LYS A 34 -6.76 -2.80 20.31
C LYS A 34 -7.97 -3.67 20.01
N THR A 35 -8.84 -3.19 19.12
CA THR A 35 -10.09 -3.87 18.73
C THR A 35 -9.85 -5.18 17.98
N PRO A 36 -9.12 -5.23 16.85
CA PRO A 36 -8.86 -6.49 16.15
C PRO A 36 -8.03 -7.46 17.01
N LEU A 37 -7.13 -6.97 17.86
CA LEU A 37 -6.40 -7.81 18.83
C LEU A 37 -7.33 -8.43 19.88
N ALA A 38 -8.32 -7.68 20.39
CA ALA A 38 -9.32 -8.22 21.31
C ALA A 38 -10.17 -9.32 20.65
N VAL A 39 -10.51 -9.15 19.37
CA VAL A 39 -11.21 -10.17 18.59
C VAL A 39 -10.34 -11.43 18.45
N LEU A 40 -9.07 -11.30 18.06
CA LEU A 40 -8.12 -12.43 17.99
C LEU A 40 -8.00 -13.18 19.34
N GLN A 41 -7.89 -12.44 20.44
CA GLN A 41 -7.84 -13.04 21.79
C GLN A 41 -9.13 -13.78 22.15
N SER A 42 -10.29 -13.24 21.78
CA SER A 42 -11.60 -13.88 22.00
C SER A 42 -11.73 -15.17 21.18
N THR A 43 -11.33 -15.13 19.92
CA THR A 43 -11.34 -16.29 19.01
C THR A 43 -10.44 -17.41 19.52
N LEU A 44 -9.21 -17.07 19.97
CA LEU A 44 -8.29 -18.04 20.59
C LEU A 44 -8.85 -18.66 21.88
N ARG A 45 -9.54 -17.88 22.72
CA ARG A 45 -10.21 -18.40 23.93
C ARG A 45 -11.37 -19.34 23.57
N SER A 46 -12.09 -19.05 22.49
CA SER A 46 -13.19 -19.88 22.00
C SER A 46 -12.69 -21.21 21.44
N LEU A 47 -11.57 -21.18 20.70
CA LEU A 47 -10.85 -22.40 20.27
C LEU A 47 -10.41 -23.26 21.46
N ARG A 48 -9.76 -22.64 22.46
CA ARG A 48 -9.29 -23.37 23.65
C ARG A 48 -10.41 -23.98 24.50
N SER A 49 -11.60 -23.41 24.44
CA SER A 49 -12.78 -23.91 25.17
C SER A 49 -13.66 -24.84 24.33
N GLU A 50 -13.19 -25.25 23.14
CA GLU A 50 -13.91 -26.11 22.18
C GLU A 50 -15.28 -25.56 21.75
N LYS A 51 -15.52 -24.25 21.97
CA LYS A 51 -16.75 -23.56 21.56
C LYS A 51 -16.77 -23.20 20.08
N MET A 52 -15.62 -23.31 19.42
CA MET A 52 -15.41 -22.96 18.02
C MET A 52 -14.41 -23.94 17.41
N SER A 53 -14.66 -24.39 16.18
CA SER A 53 -13.72 -25.25 15.48
C SER A 53 -12.56 -24.42 14.88
N VAL A 54 -11.43 -25.08 14.61
CA VAL A 54 -10.30 -24.45 13.92
C VAL A 54 -10.71 -23.92 12.55
N SER A 55 -11.57 -24.66 11.83
CA SER A 55 -12.08 -24.28 10.51
C SER A 55 -12.90 -22.99 10.52
N ASP A 56 -13.60 -22.70 11.62
CA ASP A 56 -14.41 -21.48 11.75
C ASP A 56 -13.58 -20.30 12.25
N ALA A 57 -12.55 -20.57 13.07
CA ALA A 57 -11.70 -19.55 13.67
C ALA A 57 -10.64 -19.00 12.71
N GLU A 58 -10.04 -19.85 11.88
CA GLU A 58 -8.98 -19.48 10.93
C GLU A 58 -9.35 -18.29 10.03
N PRO A 59 -10.51 -18.28 9.32
CA PRO A 59 -10.86 -17.15 8.46
C PRO A 59 -11.05 -15.85 9.24
N VAL A 60 -11.63 -15.91 10.44
CA VAL A 60 -11.81 -14.74 11.32
C VAL A 60 -10.44 -14.19 11.75
N MET A 61 -9.50 -15.06 12.09
CA MET A 61 -8.15 -14.65 12.49
C MET A 61 -7.38 -14.01 11.33
N LEU A 62 -7.42 -14.63 10.13
CA LEU A 62 -6.79 -14.09 8.93
C LEU A 62 -7.37 -12.71 8.55
N GLU A 63 -8.68 -12.52 8.70
CA GLU A 63 -9.31 -11.22 8.45
C GLU A 63 -8.81 -10.15 9.44
N GLN A 64 -8.73 -10.46 10.74
CA GLN A 64 -8.23 -9.50 11.72
C GLN A 64 -6.75 -9.16 11.52
N ILE A 65 -5.93 -10.14 11.12
CA ILE A 65 -4.52 -9.91 10.76
C ILE A 65 -4.43 -8.98 9.55
N SER A 66 -5.23 -9.22 8.51
CA SER A 66 -5.28 -8.35 7.33
C SER A 66 -5.69 -6.91 7.67
N ARG A 67 -6.71 -6.75 8.53
CA ARG A 67 -7.14 -5.43 9.02
C ARG A 67 -6.04 -4.70 9.79
N ILE A 68 -5.29 -5.41 10.64
CA ILE A 68 -4.14 -4.86 11.37
C ILE A 68 -3.06 -4.39 10.38
N SER A 69 -2.71 -5.21 9.38
CA SER A 69 -1.72 -4.84 8.35
C SER A 69 -2.15 -3.61 7.56
N GLN A 70 -3.43 -3.50 7.17
CA GLN A 70 -3.97 -2.34 6.48
C GLN A 70 -3.95 -1.08 7.34
N GLN A 71 -4.30 -1.18 8.63
CA GLN A 71 -4.24 -0.04 9.55
C GLN A 71 -2.79 0.43 9.74
N ILE A 72 -1.84 -0.49 9.95
CA ILE A 72 -0.42 -0.15 10.06
C ILE A 72 0.05 0.56 8.79
N GLY A 73 -0.27 0.04 7.60
CA GLY A 73 0.02 0.68 6.32
C GLY A 73 -0.54 2.10 6.24
N TYR A 74 -1.84 2.27 6.49
CA TYR A 74 -2.51 3.58 6.48
C TYR A 74 -1.89 4.59 7.44
N TYR A 75 -1.54 4.19 8.67
CA TYR A 75 -0.97 5.09 9.65
C TYR A 75 0.51 5.39 9.40
N LEU A 76 1.28 4.45 8.85
CA LEU A 76 2.64 4.69 8.37
C LEU A 76 2.64 5.65 7.17
N HIS A 77 1.73 5.43 6.21
CA HIS A 77 1.50 6.31 5.07
C HIS A 77 1.11 7.74 5.52
N ARG A 78 0.19 7.86 6.48
CA ARG A 78 -0.19 9.17 7.04
C ARG A 78 0.94 9.85 7.81
N ALA A 79 1.85 9.09 8.40
CA ALA A 79 3.03 9.62 9.09
C ALA A 79 4.14 10.04 8.12
N SER A 80 4.33 9.32 7.00
CA SER A 80 5.32 9.62 5.94
C SER A 80 4.95 10.86 5.11
N MET A 81 3.67 10.99 4.71
CA MET A 81 3.15 12.14 3.95
C MET A 81 3.34 13.53 4.61
N ARG A 82 3.83 13.59 5.85
CA ARG A 82 3.91 14.84 6.65
C ARG A 82 5.34 15.25 7.00
N GLY A 83 6.34 14.63 6.37
CA GLY A 83 7.76 14.99 6.46
C GLY A 83 8.36 15.67 5.23
N GLY A 84 7.69 15.61 4.07
CA GLY A 84 8.15 16.20 2.83
C GLY A 84 8.13 17.73 2.87
N THR A 85 9.27 18.34 3.20
CA THR A 85 9.53 19.70 2.73
C THR A 85 9.39 19.72 1.21
N LEU A 86 8.70 20.73 0.68
CA LEU A 86 8.44 21.00 -0.74
C LEU A 86 9.71 21.21 -1.60
N LEU A 87 10.88 20.70 -1.21
CA LEU A 87 12.19 21.12 -1.69
C LEU A 87 13.12 20.03 -2.27
N SER A 88 12.71 18.77 -2.36
CA SER A 88 13.39 17.81 -3.23
C SER A 88 12.39 16.84 -3.85
N ARG A 89 11.92 17.19 -5.05
CA ARG A 89 11.15 16.28 -5.90
C ARG A 89 12.19 15.40 -6.61
N GLU A 90 12.56 14.28 -6.00
CA GLU A 90 13.44 13.29 -6.64
C GLU A 90 12.72 12.65 -7.84
N LEU A 91 13.46 12.49 -8.93
CA LEU A 91 13.02 11.81 -10.14
C LEU A 91 13.39 10.33 -10.01
N HIS A 92 12.40 9.46 -10.08
CA HIS A 92 12.59 8.01 -10.00
C HIS A 92 12.20 7.34 -11.32
N PRO A 93 13.08 6.55 -11.94
CA PRO A 93 12.73 5.80 -13.16
C PRO A 93 11.66 4.75 -12.84
N VAL A 94 10.57 4.75 -13.60
CA VAL A 94 9.38 3.92 -13.30
C VAL A 94 9.58 2.45 -13.64
N ALA A 95 10.25 2.16 -14.76
CA ALA A 95 10.51 0.79 -15.21
C ALA A 95 11.13 -0.13 -14.13
N PRO A 96 12.27 0.22 -13.49
CA PRO A 96 12.89 -0.66 -12.48
C PRO A 96 12.04 -0.82 -11.21
N LEU A 97 11.20 0.17 -10.87
CA LEU A 97 10.30 0.05 -9.72
C LEU A 97 9.21 -0.99 -10.00
N LEU A 98 8.63 -0.96 -11.20
CA LEU A 98 7.58 -1.89 -11.60
C LEU A 98 8.12 -3.28 -11.94
N ASP A 99 9.35 -3.41 -12.46
CA ASP A 99 10.03 -4.71 -12.63
C ASP A 99 10.16 -5.45 -11.30
N ASN A 100 10.60 -4.76 -10.24
CA ASN A 100 10.74 -5.35 -8.91
C ASN A 100 9.39 -5.79 -8.34
N LEU A 101 8.36 -4.95 -8.51
CA LEU A 101 7.03 -5.19 -8.00
C LEU A 101 6.33 -6.35 -8.72
N THR A 102 6.38 -6.38 -10.05
CA THR A 102 5.83 -7.47 -10.87
C THR A 102 6.58 -8.77 -10.64
N SER A 103 7.90 -8.75 -10.42
CA SER A 103 8.68 -9.93 -10.03
C SER A 103 8.21 -10.52 -8.70
N ALA A 104 7.86 -9.69 -7.72
CA ALA A 104 7.30 -10.14 -6.45
C ALA A 104 5.89 -10.72 -6.64
N LEU A 105 5.02 -10.05 -7.39
CA LEU A 105 3.66 -10.50 -7.68
C LEU A 105 3.64 -11.80 -8.50
N ASN A 106 4.53 -11.96 -9.48
CA ASN A 106 4.69 -13.20 -10.24
C ASN A 106 5.02 -14.39 -9.33
N LYS A 107 5.81 -14.20 -8.28
CA LYS A 107 6.09 -15.26 -7.29
C LYS A 107 4.85 -15.61 -6.46
N VAL A 108 4.10 -14.60 -6.02
CA VAL A 108 2.88 -14.79 -5.21
C VAL A 108 1.78 -15.47 -6.01
N TYR A 109 1.57 -15.04 -7.26
CA TYR A 109 0.50 -15.51 -8.13
C TYR A 109 0.92 -16.60 -9.12
N GLN A 110 2.13 -17.17 -8.98
CA GLN A 110 2.67 -18.19 -9.88
C GLN A 110 1.71 -19.37 -10.10
N ARG A 111 1.06 -19.83 -9.02
CA ARG A 111 0.12 -20.97 -9.07
C ARG A 111 -1.20 -20.65 -9.78
N LYS A 112 -1.56 -19.37 -9.87
CA LYS A 112 -2.78 -18.90 -10.54
C LYS A 112 -2.60 -18.85 -12.07
N GLY A 113 -1.36 -18.84 -12.56
CA GLY A 113 -1.08 -18.77 -14.00
C GLY A 113 -1.37 -17.40 -14.63
N VAL A 114 -1.49 -16.34 -13.80
CA VAL A 114 -1.66 -14.97 -14.31
C VAL A 114 -0.33 -14.52 -14.91
N ASN A 115 -0.37 -14.07 -16.16
CA ASN A 115 0.80 -13.56 -16.86
C ASN A 115 0.81 -12.03 -16.80
N ILE A 116 1.92 -11.45 -16.33
CA ILE A 116 2.08 -10.01 -16.14
C ILE A 116 3.07 -9.48 -17.20
N SER A 117 2.64 -8.52 -18.00
CA SER A 117 3.46 -7.85 -19.01
C SER A 117 3.69 -6.38 -18.66
N LEU A 118 4.91 -5.90 -18.92
CA LEU A 118 5.33 -4.51 -18.74
C LEU A 118 5.73 -3.93 -20.10
N ASP A 119 5.03 -2.88 -20.53
CA ASP A 119 5.38 -2.06 -21.69
C ASP A 119 5.58 -0.60 -21.25
N ILE A 120 6.78 -0.31 -20.74
CA ILE A 120 7.11 0.98 -20.15
C ILE A 120 8.35 1.53 -20.81
N SER A 121 8.23 2.73 -21.39
CA SER A 121 9.40 3.43 -21.91
C SER A 121 10.39 3.75 -20.78
N PRO A 122 11.70 3.47 -20.96
CA PRO A 122 12.73 3.74 -19.96
C PRO A 122 12.88 5.25 -19.65
N GLU A 123 12.33 6.12 -20.48
CA GLU A 123 12.35 7.58 -20.31
C GLU A 123 11.31 8.07 -19.28
N ILE A 124 10.41 7.19 -18.83
CA ILE A 124 9.34 7.56 -17.91
C ILE A 124 9.86 7.59 -16.48
N SER A 125 9.76 8.78 -15.86
CA SER A 125 10.13 9.01 -14.48
C SER A 125 8.95 9.54 -13.67
N PHE A 126 8.85 9.09 -12.43
CA PHE A 126 7.91 9.57 -11.44
C PHE A 126 8.57 10.64 -10.57
N VAL A 127 7.80 11.67 -10.22
CA VAL A 127 8.25 12.77 -9.38
C VAL A 127 7.47 12.72 -8.06
N GLY A 128 8.16 12.34 -6.98
CA GLY A 128 7.54 12.17 -5.66
C GLY A 128 8.34 11.20 -4.80
N GLU A 129 7.77 10.75 -3.68
CA GLU A 129 8.43 9.74 -2.86
C GLU A 129 8.34 8.35 -3.51
N GLN A 130 9.48 7.70 -3.72
CA GLN A 130 9.56 6.35 -4.28
C GLN A 130 8.64 5.35 -3.55
N ASN A 131 8.59 5.42 -2.21
CA ASN A 131 7.79 4.49 -1.40
C ASN A 131 6.30 4.64 -1.65
N ASP A 132 5.80 5.87 -1.81
CA ASP A 132 4.39 6.13 -2.12
C ASP A 132 4.01 5.54 -3.48
N PHE A 133 4.88 5.71 -4.48
CA PHE A 133 4.67 5.12 -5.81
C PHE A 133 4.58 3.59 -5.73
N VAL A 134 5.53 2.95 -5.05
CA VAL A 134 5.60 1.50 -4.89
C VAL A 134 4.37 0.98 -4.12
N GLU A 135 3.92 1.68 -3.09
CA GLU A 135 2.74 1.29 -2.29
C GLU A 135 1.45 1.37 -3.12
N VAL A 136 1.22 2.48 -3.82
CA VAL A 136 0.03 2.67 -4.66
C VAL A 136 0.01 1.65 -5.78
N MET A 137 1.13 1.49 -6.51
CA MET A 137 1.22 0.52 -7.60
C MET A 137 1.11 -0.92 -7.09
N GLY A 138 1.68 -1.21 -5.92
CA GLY A 138 1.52 -2.49 -5.21
C GLY A 138 0.07 -2.86 -4.99
N ASN A 139 -0.70 -1.95 -4.40
CA ASN A 139 -2.12 -2.17 -4.12
C ASN A 139 -2.95 -2.33 -5.40
N VAL A 140 -2.67 -1.54 -6.43
CA VAL A 140 -3.44 -1.63 -7.69
C VAL A 140 -3.10 -2.93 -8.43
N LEU A 141 -1.83 -3.30 -8.50
CA LEU A 141 -1.38 -4.50 -9.21
C LEU A 141 -1.70 -5.79 -8.46
N ASP A 142 -1.68 -5.79 -7.13
CA ASP A 142 -2.20 -6.91 -6.34
C ASP A 142 -3.69 -7.13 -6.62
N ASN A 143 -4.49 -6.06 -6.63
CA ASN A 143 -5.90 -6.16 -6.99
C ASN A 143 -6.08 -6.67 -8.43
N ALA A 144 -5.32 -6.16 -9.39
CA ALA A 144 -5.36 -6.65 -10.77
C ALA A 144 -5.06 -8.16 -10.82
N CYS A 145 -3.98 -8.63 -10.17
CA CYS A 145 -3.61 -10.04 -10.13
C CYS A 145 -4.65 -10.91 -9.41
N LYS A 146 -5.25 -10.39 -8.33
CA LYS A 146 -6.27 -11.08 -7.55
C LYS A 146 -7.55 -11.32 -8.34
N TYR A 147 -7.99 -10.35 -9.14
CA TYR A 147 -9.27 -10.43 -9.88
C TYR A 147 -9.13 -10.80 -11.37
N CYS A 148 -7.92 -10.73 -11.94
CA CYS A 148 -7.63 -11.17 -13.30
C CYS A 148 -7.70 -12.69 -13.45
N LEU A 149 -8.09 -13.18 -14.62
CA LEU A 149 -8.12 -14.62 -14.95
C LEU A 149 -6.86 -15.08 -15.69
N GLU A 150 -6.33 -14.27 -16.60
CA GLU A 150 -5.24 -14.70 -17.50
C GLU A 150 -4.10 -13.67 -17.62
N PHE A 151 -4.41 -12.40 -17.90
CA PHE A 151 -3.40 -11.42 -18.28
C PHE A 151 -3.59 -10.02 -17.65
N VAL A 152 -2.48 -9.49 -17.12
CA VAL A 152 -2.36 -8.10 -16.64
C VAL A 152 -1.29 -7.38 -17.46
N GLU A 153 -1.67 -6.28 -18.10
CA GLU A 153 -0.78 -5.44 -18.89
C GLU A 153 -0.61 -4.07 -18.22
N ILE A 154 0.64 -3.65 -18.11
CA ILE A 154 1.00 -2.38 -17.50
C ILE A 154 1.72 -1.58 -18.57
N SER A 155 1.13 -0.47 -19.00
CA SER A 155 1.71 0.39 -20.03
C SER A 155 1.85 1.83 -19.58
N ALA A 156 2.91 2.48 -20.03
CA ALA A 156 3.09 3.92 -19.83
C ALA A 156 3.76 4.54 -21.06
N SER A 157 3.22 5.67 -21.52
CA SER A 157 3.69 6.36 -22.74
C SER A 157 4.05 7.81 -22.44
N GLY A 158 5.21 8.27 -22.90
CA GLY A 158 5.68 9.65 -22.68
C GLY A 158 4.83 10.76 -23.31
N LYS A 159 3.86 10.42 -24.19
CA LYS A 159 2.93 11.40 -24.78
C LYS A 159 1.79 11.83 -23.84
N GLN A 160 1.55 11.08 -22.76
CA GLN A 160 0.53 11.35 -21.76
C GLN A 160 1.10 11.00 -20.38
N THR A 161 1.04 11.92 -19.42
CA THR A 161 1.53 11.72 -18.04
C THR A 161 0.63 10.79 -17.23
N SER A 162 0.26 9.64 -17.79
CA SER A 162 -0.64 8.65 -17.21
C SER A 162 -0.07 7.26 -17.38
N ILE A 163 -0.01 6.51 -16.27
CA ILE A 163 0.21 5.07 -16.29
C ILE A 163 -1.15 4.41 -16.47
N SER A 164 -1.25 3.51 -17.45
CA SER A 164 -2.47 2.75 -17.72
C SER A 164 -2.24 1.29 -17.34
N ILE A 165 -3.18 0.73 -16.60
CA ILE A 165 -3.17 -0.68 -16.22
C ILE A 165 -4.42 -1.29 -16.84
N LEU A 166 -4.22 -2.23 -17.75
CA LEU A 166 -5.28 -2.98 -18.41
C LEU A 166 -5.25 -4.41 -17.87
N TRP A 167 -6.40 -4.93 -17.47
CA TRP A 167 -6.54 -6.33 -17.11
C TRP A 167 -7.76 -6.92 -17.79
N SER A 168 -7.58 -8.09 -18.39
CA SER A 168 -8.64 -8.80 -19.10
C SER A 168 -9.42 -9.68 -18.12
N ARG A 169 -10.75 -9.53 -18.14
CA ARG A 169 -11.66 -10.57 -17.66
C ARG A 169 -12.18 -11.29 -18.90
N MET A 170 -11.47 -12.32 -19.37
CA MET A 170 -12.02 -13.17 -20.42
C MET A 170 -13.17 -13.99 -19.79
N MET A 171 -14.40 -13.50 -19.93
CA MET A 171 -15.54 -14.42 -19.95
C MET A 171 -15.34 -15.28 -21.19
N ALA A 172 -15.35 -16.60 -21.01
CA ALA A 172 -15.53 -17.51 -22.12
C ALA A 172 -16.73 -17.01 -22.96
N PRO A 173 -16.64 -16.99 -24.30
CA PRO A 173 -17.86 -16.91 -25.08
C PRO A 173 -18.63 -18.19 -24.76
N VAL A 174 -19.78 -18.03 -24.10
CA VAL A 174 -20.78 -19.11 -24.05
C VAL A 174 -21.28 -19.27 -25.48
N PHE A 175 -20.59 -20.11 -26.24
CA PHE A 175 -21.17 -20.77 -27.40
C PHE A 175 -21.75 -22.10 -26.91
N HIS A 176 -23.08 -22.16 -27.09
CA HIS A 176 -24.03 -23.25 -26.86
C HIS A 176 -24.54 -23.44 -25.43
#